data_AF-A2AXJ0-F1
#
_entry.id   AF-A2AXJ0-F1
#
_cell.length_a   1.000
_cell.length_b   1.000
_cell.length_c   1.000
_cell.angle_alpha   90.00
_cell.angle_beta   90.00
_cell.angle_gamma   90.00
#
_symmetry.space_group_name_H-M   'P 1'
#
loop_
_entity.id
_entity.type
_entity.pdbx_description
1 polymer ?
#
loop_
_entity_poly.entity_id
_entity_poly.type
_entity_poly.pdbx_seq_one_letter_code
_entity_poly.pdbx_strand_id
1 'polypeptide(L)'
;MIRKGNTTAIVQLAKDKSEKTRIRVEKTISEMALKEEKINFNSVAQEANVSKSWLYKQKDIRTRVETLRGMQISELTPRKPSKSPRSEDV
;
A
#
# COMPACT_ATOMS: atom_id res chain seq x y z
N MET A 1 -31.90 34.40 1.87
CA MET A 1 -31.99 33.28 0.90
C MET A 1 -30.73 32.42 1.05
N ILE A 2 -30.78 31.32 1.79
CA ILE A 2 -29.60 30.50 2.13
C ILE A 2 -29.37 29.46 1.03
N ARG A 3 -28.18 29.44 0.41
CA ARG A 3 -27.77 28.47 -0.63
C ARG A 3 -27.62 27.05 -0.02
N LYS A 4 -28.74 26.41 0.31
CA LYS A 4 -28.82 24.97 0.64
C LYS A 4 -28.93 24.20 -0.68
N GLY A 5 -27.81 23.71 -1.22
CA GLY A 5 -27.88 22.85 -2.41
C GLY A 5 -26.54 22.41 -3.01
N ASN A 6 -25.46 23.19 -2.84
CA ASN A 6 -24.18 22.85 -3.49
C ASN A 6 -23.20 22.06 -2.63
N THR A 7 -23.31 22.13 -1.30
CA THR A 7 -22.30 21.53 -0.41
C THR A 7 -22.36 20.00 -0.40
N THR A 8 -23.56 19.41 -0.44
CA THR A 8 -23.75 17.94 -0.45
C THR A 8 -23.23 17.33 -1.75
N ALA A 9 -23.53 17.91 -2.90
CA ALA A 9 -23.03 17.45 -4.20
C ALA A 9 -21.50 17.54 -4.29
N ILE A 10 -20.88 18.61 -3.80
CA ILE A 10 -19.42 18.77 -3.76
C ILE A 10 -18.77 17.71 -2.84
N VAL A 11 -19.34 17.46 -1.67
CA VAL A 11 -18.84 16.42 -0.74
C VAL A 11 -19.00 15.03 -1.33
N GLN A 12 -20.11 14.74 -2.00
CA GLN A 12 -20.34 13.45 -2.68
C GLN A 12 -19.30 13.22 -3.78
N LEU A 13 -19.11 14.21 -4.67
CA LEU A 13 -18.12 14.15 -5.75
C LEU A 13 -16.69 14.00 -5.22
N ALA A 14 -16.36 14.61 -4.07
CA ALA A 14 -15.05 14.45 -3.44
C ALA A 14 -14.84 13.03 -2.91
N LYS A 15 -15.87 12.42 -2.31
CA LYS A 15 -15.83 11.02 -1.87
C LYS A 15 -15.64 10.05 -3.04
N ASP A 16 -16.38 10.26 -4.13
CA ASP A 16 -16.29 9.40 -5.32
C ASP A 16 -14.90 9.47 -5.98
N LYS A 17 -14.30 10.67 -6.02
CA LYS A 17 -12.92 10.84 -6.53
C LYS A 17 -11.89 10.16 -5.64
N SER A 18 -12.06 10.23 -4.31
CA SER A 18 -11.18 9.55 -3.37
C SER A 18 -11.26 8.03 -3.53
N GLU A 19 -12.47 7.50 -3.70
CA GLU A 19 -12.69 6.06 -3.88
C GLU A 19 -12.09 5.55 -5.19
N LYS A 20 -12.32 6.26 -6.31
CA LYS A 20 -11.68 5.94 -7.60
C LYS A 20 -10.15 5.95 -7.50
N THR A 21 -9.59 6.88 -6.74
CA THR A 21 -8.15 6.95 -6.50
C THR A 21 -7.67 5.74 -5.69
N ARG A 22 -8.42 5.33 -4.67
CA ARG A 22 -8.12 4.12 -3.88
C ARG A 22 -8.11 2.86 -4.73
N ILE A 23 -9.17 2.63 -5.50
CA ILE A 23 -9.27 1.47 -6.41
C ILE A 23 -8.09 1.42 -7.37
N ARG A 24 -7.72 2.58 -7.94
CA ARG A 24 -6.56 2.68 -8.84
C ARG A 24 -5.26 2.31 -8.15
N VAL A 25 -5.01 2.83 -6.93
CA VAL A 25 -3.81 2.52 -6.15
C VAL A 25 -3.74 1.03 -5.79
N GLU A 26 -4.86 0.43 -5.38
CA GLU A 26 -4.91 -1.02 -5.07
C GLU A 26 -4.62 -1.88 -6.30
N LYS A 27 -5.18 -1.50 -7.45
CA LYS A 27 -4.90 -2.16 -8.73
C LYS A 27 -3.41 -2.07 -9.07
N THR A 28 -2.82 -0.88 -8.98
CA THR A 28 -1.38 -0.67 -9.23
C THR A 28 -0.52 -1.51 -8.29
N ILE A 29 -0.81 -1.54 -6.98
CA ILE A 29 -0.06 -2.36 -6.02
C ILE A 29 -0.13 -3.85 -6.41
N SER A 30 -1.30 -4.31 -6.86
CA SER A 30 -1.50 -5.71 -7.27
C SER A 30 -0.72 -6.03 -8.55
N GLU A 31 -0.73 -5.14 -9.54
CA GLU A 31 0.05 -5.28 -10.77
C GLU A 31 1.56 -5.28 -10.51
N MET A 32 2.04 -4.37 -9.65
CA MET A 32 3.45 -4.33 -9.25
C MET A 32 3.87 -5.63 -8.54
N ALA A 33 3.01 -6.18 -7.69
CA ALA A 33 3.27 -7.45 -7.02
C ALA A 33 3.36 -8.62 -8.01
N LEU A 34 2.46 -8.67 -9.00
CA LEU A 34 2.47 -9.70 -10.05
C LEU A 34 3.70 -9.62 -10.96
N LYS A 35 4.19 -8.40 -11.22
CA LYS A 35 5.40 -8.17 -12.02
C LYS A 35 6.70 -8.30 -11.23
N GLU A 36 6.62 -8.63 -9.94
CA GLU A 36 7.76 -8.67 -9.02
C GLU A 36 8.54 -7.33 -8.98
N GLU A 37 7.85 -6.23 -9.27
CA GLU A 37 8.44 -4.90 -9.23
C GLU A 37 8.69 -4.47 -7.77
N LYS A 38 9.64 -3.56 -7.58
CA LYS A 38 9.97 -3.05 -6.24
C LYS A 38 8.78 -2.28 -5.65
N ILE A 39 8.16 -2.82 -4.60
CA ILE A 39 7.05 -2.17 -3.91
C ILE A 39 7.60 -1.29 -2.78
N ASN A 40 7.45 0.02 -2.94
CA ASN A 40 7.68 1.01 -1.89
C ASN A 40 6.82 2.27 -2.15
N PHE A 41 6.75 3.18 -1.19
CA PHE A 41 5.92 4.39 -1.33
C PHE A 41 6.30 5.29 -2.51
N ASN A 42 7.57 5.31 -2.93
CA ASN A 42 7.98 6.13 -4.07
C ASN A 42 7.49 5.53 -5.38
N SER A 43 7.73 4.22 -5.60
CA SER A 43 7.31 3.54 -6.82
C SER A 43 5.80 3.49 -6.95
N VAL A 44 5.09 3.17 -5.86
CA VAL A 44 3.61 3.19 -5.84
C VAL A 44 3.06 4.58 -6.13
N ALA A 45 3.66 5.66 -5.58
CA ALA A 45 3.23 7.03 -5.84
C ALA A 45 3.39 7.42 -7.31
N GLN A 46 4.50 7.02 -7.94
CA GLN A 46 4.77 7.28 -9.36
C GLN A 46 3.81 6.50 -10.25
N GLU A 47 3.72 5.18 -10.05
CA GLU A 47 2.95 4.28 -10.89
C GLU A 47 1.43 4.52 -10.76
N ALA A 48 0.96 4.72 -9.53
CA ALA A 48 -0.44 5.05 -9.28
C ALA A 48 -0.73 6.54 -9.45
N ASN A 49 0.22 7.37 -9.90
CA ASN A 49 0.10 8.83 -10.06
C ASN A 49 -0.69 9.49 -8.92
N VAL A 50 -0.15 9.36 -7.70
CA VAL A 50 -0.67 9.97 -6.46
C VAL A 50 0.48 10.55 -5.65
N SER A 51 0.19 11.51 -4.78
CA SER A 51 1.23 12.03 -3.87
C SER A 51 1.52 11.04 -2.74
N LYS A 52 2.78 11.01 -2.27
CA LYS A 52 3.17 10.24 -1.08
C LYS A 52 2.33 10.62 0.14
N SER A 53 2.05 11.91 0.30
CA SER A 53 1.21 12.42 1.39
C SER A 53 -0.21 11.84 1.35
N TRP A 54 -0.75 11.56 0.15
CA TRP A 54 -2.03 10.87 0.03
C TRP A 54 -1.92 9.41 0.48
N LEU A 55 -0.88 8.69 0.06
CA LEU A 55 -0.62 7.31 0.50
C LEU A 55 -0.48 7.20 2.02
N TYR A 56 0.25 8.11 2.66
CA TYR A 56 0.41 8.12 4.12
C TYR A 56 -0.89 8.44 4.88
N LYS A 57 -1.82 9.19 4.27
CA LYS A 57 -3.13 9.48 4.86
C LYS A 57 -4.06 8.26 4.84
N GLN A 58 -3.93 7.39 3.85
CA GLN A 58 -4.74 6.18 3.73
C GLN A 58 -4.08 5.03 4.50
N LYS A 59 -4.52 4.80 5.75
CA LYS A 59 -3.93 3.81 6.65
C LYS A 59 -3.90 2.40 6.04
N ASP A 60 -4.99 1.96 5.41
CA ASP A 60 -5.09 0.62 4.83
C ASP A 60 -4.07 0.41 3.69
N ILE A 61 -3.96 1.42 2.81
CA ILE A 61 -2.98 1.42 1.71
C ILE A 61 -1.56 1.44 2.26
N ARG A 62 -1.30 2.25 3.29
CA ARG A 62 0.00 2.32 3.94
C ARG A 62 0.43 0.95 4.48
N THR A 63 -0.44 0.30 5.26
CA THR A 63 -0.17 -1.03 5.82
C THR A 63 0.05 -2.06 4.72
N ARG A 64 -0.70 -2.00 3.62
CA ARG A 64 -0.53 -2.90 2.48
C ARG A 64 0.84 -2.75 1.83
N VAL A 65 1.28 -1.52 1.56
CA VAL A 65 2.59 -1.23 0.96
C VAL A 65 3.73 -1.66 1.90
N GLU A 66 3.63 -1.37 3.20
CA GLU A 66 4.63 -1.78 4.20
C GLU A 66 4.76 -3.30 4.29
N THR A 67 3.63 -4.02 4.28
CA THR A 67 3.60 -5.49 4.35
C THR A 67 4.26 -6.12 3.13
N LEU A 68 3.84 -5.73 1.92
CA LEU A 68 4.39 -6.28 0.68
C LEU A 68 5.89 -5.97 0.55
N ARG A 69 6.31 -4.75 0.93
CA ARG A 69 7.73 -4.40 0.98
C ARG A 69 8.50 -5.28 1.96
N GLY A 70 7.95 -5.53 3.15
CA GLY A 70 8.55 -6.41 4.14
C GLY A 70 8.72 -7.85 3.64
N MET A 71 7.70 -8.36 2.93
CA MET A 71 7.74 -9.68 2.29
C MET A 71 8.88 -9.75 1.26
N GLN A 72 8.97 -8.78 0.35
CA GLN A 72 10.05 -8.72 -0.66
C GLN A 72 11.45 -8.67 -0.03
N ILE A 73 11.64 -7.91 1.07
CA ILE A 73 12.92 -7.86 1.78
C ILE A 73 13.23 -9.21 2.44
N SER A 74 12.22 -9.86 3.02
CA SER A 74 12.38 -11.15 3.67
C SER A 74 12.71 -12.29 2.71
N GLU A 75 12.26 -12.19 1.45
CA GLU A 75 12.60 -13.14 0.39
C GLU A 75 14.04 -12.96 -0.11
N LEU A 76 14.50 -11.70 -0.22
CA LEU A 76 15.85 -11.38 -0.63
C LEU A 76 16.93 -11.69 0.43
N THR A 77 16.52 -11.87 1.69
CA THR A 77 17.44 -12.23 2.77
C THR A 77 17.41 -13.74 2.99
N PRO A 78 18.51 -14.48 2.76
CA PRO A 78 18.54 -15.91 3.04
C PRO A 78 18.31 -16.09 4.55
N ARG A 79 17.17 -16.66 4.91
CA ARG A 79 16.85 -16.99 6.31
C ARG A 79 17.96 -17.91 6.80
N LYS A 80 18.80 -17.44 7.74
CA LYS A 80 19.73 -18.34 8.44
C LYS A 80 18.87 -19.38 9.15
N PRO A 81 19.02 -20.69 8.87
CA PRO A 81 18.30 -21.70 9.63
C PRO A 81 18.71 -21.55 11.10
N SER A 82 17.73 -21.35 11.98
CA SER A 82 17.96 -21.36 13.42
C SER A 82 18.55 -22.73 13.78
N LYS A 83 19.77 -22.74 14.33
CA LYS A 83 20.45 -23.97 14.75
C LYS A 83 19.50 -24.80 15.62
N SER A 84 19.29 -26.05 15.23
CA SER A 84 18.55 -27.05 16.00
C SER A 84 19.11 -27.16 17.43
N PRO A 85 18.28 -27.52 18.43
CA PRO A 85 18.79 -27.74 19.77
C PRO A 85 19.85 -28.83 19.71
N ARG A 86 21.00 -28.46 20.28
CA ARG A 86 22.19 -29.26 20.54
C ARG A 86 21.78 -30.63 21.07
N SER A 87 22.20 -31.71 20.41
CA SER A 87 22.20 -33.04 21.01
C SER A 87 22.96 -32.96 22.33
N GLU A 88 22.27 -33.21 23.44
CA GLU A 88 22.94 -33.55 24.69
C GLU A 88 23.36 -35.02 24.58
N ASP A 89 24.65 -35.25 24.37
CA ASP A 89 25.31 -36.49 24.71
C ASP A 89 25.33 -36.62 26.24
N VAL A 90 24.58 -37.60 26.80
CA VAL A 90 24.95 -38.41 27.97
C VAL A 90 24.29 -39.78 27.87
#